data_AF-A0A6P2S9J9-F1
#
_entry.id   AF-A0A6P2S9J9-F1
#
_cell.length_a   1.000
_cell.length_b   1.000
_cell.length_c   1.000
_cell.angle_alpha   90.00
_cell.angle_beta   90.00
_cell.angle_gamma   90.00
#
_symmetry.space_group_name_H-M   'P 1'
#
loop_
_entity.id
_entity.type
_entity.pdbx_description
1 polymer ?
#
loop_
_entity_poly.entity_id
_entity_poly.type
_entity_poly.pdbx_seq_one_letter_code
_entity_poly.pdbx_strand_id
1 'polypeptide(L)'
;MNTLHVERRVTRKFVGAFQHLDAWDELGTVKHTPFRKVYSPARDDGADVSNGPVYVAFARLPAGVNAAEWRSAIEDSISTYGCAHEHDCCGCASRHARVTPYRSRVVRISVAVWYNC
;
A
#
# COMPACT_ATOMS: atom_id res chain seq x y z
N MET A 1 -8.47 -15.72 -5.45
CA MET A 1 -7.12 -15.13 -5.51
C MET A 1 -7.22 -13.93 -6.41
N ASN A 2 -6.67 -12.79 -6.00
CA ASN A 2 -6.82 -11.53 -6.72
C ASN A 2 -5.48 -11.18 -7.40
N THR A 3 -5.57 -10.44 -8.50
CA THR A 3 -4.42 -9.98 -9.27
C THR A 3 -4.17 -8.52 -8.96
N LEU A 4 -2.92 -8.17 -8.70
CA LEU A 4 -2.44 -6.81 -8.51
C LEU A 4 -1.51 -6.47 -9.67
N HIS A 5 -1.78 -5.35 -10.35
CA HIS A 5 -0.84 -4.73 -11.28
C HIS A 5 0.23 -4.02 -10.47
N VAL A 6 1.50 -4.30 -10.80
CA VAL A 6 2.67 -3.81 -10.08
C VAL A 6 3.39 -2.83 -10.97
N GLU A 7 3.40 -1.58 -10.53
CA GLU A 7 4.01 -0.45 -11.19
C GLU A 7 5.03 0.19 -10.23
N ARG A 8 6.15 0.59 -10.78
CA ARG A 8 7.25 1.22 -10.05
C ARG A 8 7.26 2.72 -10.35
N ARG A 9 7.30 3.57 -9.32
CA ARG A 9 7.54 5.00 -9.53
C ARG A 9 8.99 5.25 -9.91
N VAL A 10 9.20 5.98 -11.01
CA VAL A 10 10.52 6.19 -11.64
C VAL A 10 11.08 7.59 -11.37
N THR A 11 10.22 8.60 -11.24
CA THR A 11 10.61 10.01 -11.05
C THR A 11 10.82 10.39 -9.57
N ARG A 12 10.98 11.69 -9.29
CA ARG A 12 11.36 12.32 -8.01
C ARG A 12 10.50 11.99 -6.78
N LYS A 13 9.64 10.97 -6.82
CA LYS A 13 8.75 10.50 -5.76
C LYS A 13 8.09 11.70 -5.08
N PHE A 14 7.28 12.43 -5.85
CA PHE A 14 6.57 13.57 -5.32
C PHE A 14 5.75 13.16 -4.09
N VAL A 15 5.59 14.11 -3.16
CA VAL A 15 4.73 13.95 -1.97
C VAL A 15 3.38 13.39 -2.37
N GLY A 16 2.83 12.51 -1.53
CA GLY A 16 1.74 11.59 -1.86
C GLY A 16 0.59 12.16 -2.71
N ALA A 17 0.15 13.40 -2.45
CA ALA A 17 -0.92 14.05 -3.20
C ALA A 17 -0.60 14.32 -4.68
N PHE A 18 0.68 14.43 -5.03
CA PHE A 18 1.18 14.65 -6.39
C PHE A 18 1.72 13.37 -7.05
N GLN A 19 1.44 12.21 -6.46
CA GLN A 19 1.78 10.88 -7.00
C GLN A 19 1.34 10.69 -8.46
N HIS A 20 0.24 11.32 -8.85
CA HIS A 20 -0.29 11.26 -10.21
C HIS A 20 0.61 11.95 -11.26
N LEU A 21 1.57 12.78 -10.83
CA LEU A 21 2.57 13.42 -11.69
C LEU A 21 3.85 12.61 -11.82
N ASP A 22 4.01 11.51 -11.06
CA ASP A 22 5.17 10.65 -11.20
C ASP A 22 5.07 9.80 -12.49
N ALA A 23 6.22 9.51 -13.11
CA ALA A 23 6.30 8.52 -14.16
C ALA A 23 6.33 7.11 -13.54
N TRP A 24 5.71 6.17 -14.24
CA TRP A 24 5.50 4.80 -13.80
C TRP A 24 6.05 3.79 -14.81
N ASP A 25 6.79 2.81 -14.32
CA ASP A 25 7.22 1.64 -15.09
C ASP A 25 6.38 0.43 -14.69
N GLU A 26 5.71 -0.20 -15.65
CA GLU A 26 5.01 -1.46 -15.42
C GLU A 26 6.02 -2.61 -15.22
N LEU A 27 5.99 -3.27 -14.07
CA LEU A 27 6.79 -4.48 -13.81
C LEU A 27 6.03 -5.76 -14.16
N GLY A 28 4.70 -5.74 -14.03
CA GLY A 28 3.81 -6.85 -14.39
C GLY A 28 2.73 -7.10 -13.35
N THR A 29 2.29 -8.36 -13.22
CA THR A 29 1.18 -8.73 -12.33
C THR A 29 1.59 -9.74 -11.27
N VAL A 30 1.07 -9.57 -10.05
CA VAL A 30 1.26 -10.53 -8.95
C VAL A 30 -0.08 -11.04 -8.45
N LYS A 31 -0.16 -12.35 -8.15
CA LYS A 31 -1.31 -12.93 -7.47
C LYS A 31 -1.14 -12.80 -5.96
N HIS A 32 -2.19 -12.33 -5.30
CA HIS A 32 -2.24 -12.22 -3.85
C HIS A 32 -3.48 -12.89 -3.25
N THR A 33 -3.38 -13.26 -1.97
CA THR A 33 -4.53 -13.70 -1.18
C THR A 33 -5.46 -12.50 -0.91
N PRO A 34 -6.75 -12.73 -0.64
CA PRO A 34 -7.64 -11.66 -0.18
C PRO A 34 -7.04 -10.94 1.04
N PHE A 35 -7.18 -9.62 1.09
CA PHE A 35 -6.79 -8.82 2.24
C PHE A 35 -7.69 -9.15 3.43
N ARG A 36 -7.08 -9.56 4.54
CA ARG A 36 -7.77 -9.82 5.81
C ARG A 36 -7.51 -8.68 6.77
N LYS A 37 -8.57 -8.15 7.40
CA LYS A 37 -8.45 -7.16 8.47
C LYS A 37 -7.83 -7.83 9.69
N VAL A 38 -6.73 -7.29 10.20
CA VAL A 38 -6.01 -7.80 11.38
C VAL A 38 -6.07 -6.85 12.57
N TYR A 39 -6.31 -5.55 12.32
CA TYR A 39 -6.55 -4.54 13.35
C TYR A 39 -7.75 -3.67 12.95
N SER A 40 -8.54 -3.27 13.95
CA SER A 40 -9.71 -2.40 13.79
C SER A 40 -9.75 -1.38 14.94
N PRO A 41 -9.48 -0.09 14.68
CA PRO A 41 -9.49 0.94 15.71
C PRO A 41 -10.85 1.10 16.39
N ALA A 42 -11.95 0.79 15.72
CA ALA A 42 -13.30 0.77 16.32
C ALA A 42 -13.48 -0.25 17.48
N ARG A 43 -12.47 -1.08 17.78
CA ARG A 43 -12.44 -2.01 18.90
C ARG A 43 -11.40 -1.63 19.96
N ASP A 44 -10.82 -0.45 19.83
CA ASP A 44 -9.73 0.05 20.65
C ASP A 44 -10.14 1.41 21.22
N ASP A 45 -10.54 1.41 22.49
CA ASP A 45 -11.10 2.58 23.18
C ASP A 45 -10.10 3.74 23.32
N GLY A 46 -8.82 3.51 23.03
CA GLY A 46 -7.77 4.53 23.01
C GLY A 46 -7.32 4.95 21.62
N ALA A 47 -7.96 4.45 20.55
CA ALA A 47 -7.53 4.76 19.19
C ALA A 47 -7.92 6.19 18.78
N ASP A 48 -6.92 6.96 18.35
CA ASP A 48 -7.13 8.22 17.63
C ASP A 48 -8.05 7.98 16.42
N VAL A 49 -9.02 8.87 16.21
CA VAL A 49 -9.94 8.87 15.05
C VAL A 49 -9.20 8.91 13.71
N SER A 50 -7.96 9.38 13.72
CA SER A 50 -7.04 9.42 12.58
C SER A 50 -6.52 8.04 12.18
N ASN A 51 -6.55 7.06 13.10
CA ASN A 51 -6.10 5.70 12.85
C ASN A 51 -7.21 4.86 12.21
N GLY A 52 -6.90 4.24 11.07
CA GLY A 52 -7.77 3.30 10.38
C GLY A 52 -7.39 1.83 10.57
N PRO A 53 -8.18 0.90 9.99
CA PRO A 53 -7.90 -0.54 10.06
C PRO A 53 -6.58 -0.93 9.37
N VAL A 54 -5.98 -2.02 9.84
CA VAL A 54 -4.83 -2.66 9.17
C VAL A 54 -5.27 -3.94 8.49
N TYR A 55 -4.83 -4.11 7.25
CA TYR A 55 -5.09 -5.30 6.44
C TYR A 55 -3.81 -6.03 6.09
N VAL A 56 -3.89 -7.36 5.97
CA VAL A 56 -2.76 -8.21 5.57
C VAL A 56 -3.16 -9.12 4.42
N ALA A 57 -2.28 -9.24 3.43
CA ALA A 57 -2.34 -10.23 2.36
C ALA A 57 -0.96 -10.87 2.14
N PHE A 58 -0.94 -11.99 1.43
CA PHE A 58 0.28 -12.63 0.97
C PHE A 58 0.30 -12.66 -0.55
N ALA A 59 1.46 -12.36 -1.14
CA ALA A 59 1.67 -12.42 -2.57
C ALA A 59 2.88 -13.28 -2.90
N ARG A 60 2.88 -13.91 -4.08
CA ARG A 60 4.01 -14.72 -4.56
C ARG A 60 4.68 -14.02 -5.74
N LEU A 61 5.93 -13.62 -5.55
CA LEU A 61 6.75 -13.00 -6.57
C LEU A 61 7.06 -13.98 -7.73
N PRO A 62 7.17 -13.47 -8.98
CA PRO A 62 7.60 -14.28 -10.11
C PRO A 62 9.00 -14.89 -9.90
N ALA A 63 9.35 -15.91 -10.69
CA ALA A 63 10.68 -16.52 -10.60
C ALA A 63 11.73 -15.61 -11.25
N GLY A 64 12.95 -15.57 -10.69
CA GLY A 64 14.08 -14.84 -11.29
C GLY A 64 14.03 -13.32 -11.19
N VAL A 65 13.02 -12.74 -10.52
CA VAL A 65 12.90 -11.29 -10.38
C VAL A 65 13.75 -10.75 -9.22
N ASN A 66 14.10 -9.47 -9.32
CA ASN A 66 14.71 -8.75 -8.20
C ASN A 66 13.66 -8.53 -7.09
N ALA A 67 13.80 -9.26 -5.99
CA ALA A 67 12.84 -9.21 -4.89
C ALA A 67 12.78 -7.86 -4.19
N ALA A 68 13.87 -7.09 -4.15
CA ALA A 68 13.87 -5.77 -3.52
C ALA A 68 13.06 -4.76 -4.34
N GLU A 69 13.29 -4.77 -5.66
CA GLU A 69 12.56 -3.91 -6.60
C GLU A 69 11.06 -4.21 -6.60
N TRP A 70 10.68 -5.48 -6.68
CA TRP A 70 9.27 -5.88 -6.65
C TRP A 70 8.58 -5.54 -5.33
N ARG A 71 9.28 -5.60 -4.20
CA ARG A 71 8.72 -5.17 -2.91
C ARG A 71 8.42 -3.67 -2.93
N SER A 72 9.39 -2.85 -3.34
CA SER A 72 9.20 -1.40 -3.44
C SER A 72 8.07 -1.05 -4.40
N ALA A 73 7.98 -1.72 -5.56
CA ALA A 73 6.94 -1.44 -6.52
C ALA A 73 5.54 -1.86 -6.04
N ILE A 74 5.43 -2.99 -5.33
CA ILE A 74 4.16 -3.39 -4.70
C ILE A 74 3.76 -2.37 -3.62
N GLU A 75 4.72 -1.84 -2.85
CA GLU A 75 4.46 -0.76 -1.89
C GLU A 75 3.95 0.50 -2.61
N ASP A 76 4.60 0.92 -3.69
CA ASP A 76 4.22 2.10 -4.48
C ASP A 76 2.83 1.94 -5.14
N SER A 77 2.51 0.73 -5.62
CA SER A 77 1.24 0.43 -6.31
C SER A 77 0.03 0.40 -5.37
N ILE A 78 0.22 -0.01 -4.11
CA ILE A 78 -0.87 -0.11 -3.13
C ILE A 78 -1.00 1.16 -2.30
N SER A 79 0.13 1.85 -2.07
CA SER A 79 0.13 3.08 -1.29
C SER A 79 -0.57 4.19 -2.06
N THR A 80 -1.58 4.76 -1.43
CA THR A 80 -2.40 5.85 -1.98
C THR A 80 -2.54 6.89 -0.89
N TYR A 81 -2.42 8.16 -1.26
CA TYR A 81 -2.48 9.24 -0.29
C TYR A 81 -3.79 9.99 -0.46
N GLY A 82 -4.38 10.39 0.67
CA GLY A 82 -5.56 11.24 0.70
C GLY A 82 -5.29 12.61 0.05
N CYS A 83 -6.37 13.35 -0.15
CA CYS A 83 -6.33 14.66 -0.78
C CYS A 83 -5.49 15.67 0.04
N ALA A 84 -4.79 16.58 -0.65
CA ALA A 84 -4.06 17.72 -0.06
C ALA A 84 -4.73 19.05 -0.42
N HIS A 85 -6.04 19.15 -0.19
CA HIS A 85 -6.75 20.42 -0.39
C HIS A 85 -6.54 21.30 0.84
N GLU A 86 -6.31 22.60 0.61
CA GLU A 86 -5.93 23.59 1.62
C GLU A 86 -6.96 23.79 2.75
N HIS A 87 -8.22 23.37 2.53
CA HIS A 87 -9.30 23.53 3.51
C HIS A 87 -10.23 22.30 3.52
N ASP A 88 -10.57 21.84 4.73
CA ASP A 88 -11.73 20.98 5.07
C ASP A 88 -11.72 19.51 4.60
N CYS A 89 -10.55 18.86 4.59
CA CYS A 89 -10.42 17.49 4.05
C CYS A 89 -10.54 16.34 5.07
N CYS A 90 -11.13 16.59 6.24
CA CYS A 90 -11.29 15.58 7.27
C CYS A 90 -12.04 14.35 6.71
N GLY A 91 -11.45 13.15 6.87
CA GLY A 91 -12.01 11.88 6.37
C GLY A 91 -11.41 11.37 5.05
N CYS A 92 -10.52 12.11 4.38
CA CYS A 92 -9.77 11.58 3.24
C CYS A 92 -8.87 10.40 3.68
N ALA A 93 -9.12 9.20 3.15
CA ALA A 93 -8.39 7.99 3.52
C ALA A 93 -7.05 7.89 2.78
N SER A 94 -5.96 7.83 3.53
CA SER A 94 -4.62 7.44 3.07
C SER A 94 -4.37 5.97 3.37
N ARG A 95 -3.73 5.25 2.45
CA ARG A 95 -3.28 3.87 2.61
C ARG A 95 -1.77 3.82 2.47
N HIS A 96 -1.13 3.30 3.50
CA HIS A 96 0.31 3.06 3.49
C HIS A 96 0.56 1.56 3.45
N ALA A 97 1.15 1.08 2.35
CA ALA A 97 1.52 -0.32 2.19
C ALA A 97 2.97 -0.56 2.61
N ARG A 98 3.20 -1.70 3.26
CA ARG A 98 4.53 -2.20 3.59
C ARG A 98 4.64 -3.67 3.22
N VAL A 99 5.69 -4.03 2.51
CA VAL A 99 5.90 -5.38 1.98
C VAL A 99 7.13 -6.00 2.61
N THR A 100 6.90 -6.96 3.50
CA THR A 100 7.97 -7.68 4.19
C THR A 100 8.18 -9.07 3.60
N PRO A 101 9.43 -9.58 3.50
CA PRO A 101 9.66 -10.98 3.16
C PRO A 101 8.97 -11.91 4.16
N TYR A 102 8.42 -13.02 3.68
CA TYR A 102 7.80 -14.04 4.53
C TYR A 102 8.49 -15.40 4.39
N ARG A 103 8.49 -15.99 3.17
CA ARG A 103 9.20 -17.25 2.89
C ARG A 103 9.53 -17.37 1.41
N SER A 104 10.78 -17.65 1.04
CA SER A 104 11.19 -17.78 -0.37
C SER A 104 10.65 -16.61 -1.22
N ARG A 105 9.86 -16.89 -2.26
CA ARG A 105 9.20 -15.90 -3.13
C ARG A 105 7.88 -15.35 -2.59
N VAL A 106 7.49 -15.69 -1.37
CA VAL A 106 6.26 -15.20 -0.73
C VAL A 106 6.59 -13.99 0.12
N VAL A 107 5.86 -12.90 -0.12
CA VAL A 107 5.92 -11.67 0.65
C VAL A 107 4.60 -11.44 1.38
N ARG A 108 4.67 -10.80 2.54
CA ARG A 108 3.52 -10.30 3.30
C ARG A 108 3.34 -8.83 2.99
N ILE A 109 2.14 -8.47 2.58
CA ILE A 109 1.69 -7.11 2.31
C ILE A 109 0.85 -6.67 3.50
N SER A 110 1.27 -5.63 4.20
CA SER A 110 0.51 -4.98 5.26
C SER A 110 0.06 -3.61 4.77
N VAL A 111 -1.21 -3.28 4.93
CA VAL A 111 -1.77 -1.98 4.52
C VAL A 111 -2.42 -1.34 5.72
N ALA A 112 -1.86 -0.22 6.17
CA ALA A 112 -2.45 0.61 7.20
C ALA A 112 -3.26 1.73 6.55
N VAL A 113 -4.47 1.95 7.07
CA VAL A 113 -5.33 3.06 6.65
C VAL A 113 -5.21 4.17 7.70
N TRP A 114 -5.16 5.40 7.24
CA TRP A 114 -5.13 6.61 8.05
C TRP A 114 -6.13 7.61 7.47
N TYR A 115 -6.75 8.42 8.30
CA TYR A 115 -7.66 9.46 7.85
C TYR A 115 -7.08 10.82 8.20
N ASN A 116 -7.23 11.79 7.30
CA ASN A 116 -6.96 13.18 7.63
C ASN A 116 -7.99 13.62 8.68
N CYS A 117 -7.55 14.19 9.80
CA CYS A 117 -8.40 14.68 10.90
C CYS A 117 -7.92 16.06 11.32
#